data_AF-A0A3D1Q805-F1
#
_entry.id   AF-A0A3D1Q805-F1
#
_cell.length_a   1.000
_cell.length_b   1.000
_cell.length_c   1.000
_cell.angle_alpha   90.00
_cell.angle_beta   90.00
_cell.angle_gamma   90.00
#
_symmetry.space_group_name_H-M   'P 1'
#
loop_
_entity.id
_entity.type
_entity.pdbx_description
1 polymer ?
#
loop_
_entity_poly.entity_id
_entity_poly.type
_entity_poly.pdbx_seq_one_letter_code
_entity_poly.pdbx_strand_id
1 'polypeptide(L)' 'MLAKAATVFTVVGLVLFSYGGLSYLKISRELQKLKEEDLVAYYLDLFYNLLPRPFWSAVAGLILMLMGFVTGIAAFCFEK' A
#
# COMPACT_ATOMS: atom_id res chain seq x y z
N MET A 1 -20.72 -5.52 15.38
CA MET A 1 -20.70 -5.59 13.89
C MET A 1 -19.59 -4.71 13.33
N LEU A 2 -19.45 -3.48 13.83
CA LEU A 2 -18.41 -2.53 13.40
C LEU A 2 -17.00 -3.04 13.70
N ALA A 3 -16.78 -3.67 14.86
CA ALA A 3 -15.48 -4.24 15.21
C ALA A 3 -15.00 -5.31 14.20
N LYS A 4 -15.90 -6.17 13.72
CA LYS A 4 -15.56 -7.19 12.71
C LYS A 4 -15.20 -6.55 11.36
N ALA A 5 -15.96 -5.53 10.95
CA ALA A 5 -15.69 -4.78 9.72
C ALA A 5 -14.32 -4.06 9.78
N ALA A 6 -14.01 -3.44 10.92
CA ALA A 6 -12.72 -2.78 11.14
C ALA A 6 -11.54 -3.75 10.98
N THR A 7 -11.64 -4.95 11.54
CA THR A 7 -10.61 -5.99 11.38
C THR A 7 -10.45 -6.40 9.91
N VAL A 8 -11.55 -6.61 9.19
CA VAL A 8 -11.51 -6.99 7.77
C VAL A 8 -10.82 -5.91 6.93
N PHE A 9 -11.23 -4.64 7.08
CA PHE A 9 -10.60 -3.53 6.35
C PHE A 9 -9.12 -3.41 6.66
N THR A 10 -8.73 -3.59 7.92
CA THR A 10 -7.33 -3.50 8.35
C THR A 10 -6.50 -4.63 7.73
N VAL A 11 -6.98 -5.88 7.77
CA VAL A 11 -6.26 -7.04 7.22
C VAL A 11 -6.13 -6.95 5.70
N VAL A 12 -7.22 -6.63 5.00
CA VAL A 12 -7.19 -6.48 3.54
C VAL A 12 -6.31 -5.30 3.14
N GLY A 13 -6.39 -4.18 3.88
CA GLY A 13 -5.53 -3.02 3.68
C GLY A 13 -4.04 -3.36 3.85
N LEU A 14 -3.69 -4.14 4.88
CA LEU A 14 -2.33 -4.63 5.13
C LEU A 14 -1.81 -5.46 3.96
N VAL A 15 -2.59 -6.44 3.49
CA VAL A 15 -2.18 -7.31 2.39
C VAL A 15 -1.91 -6.49 1.12
N LEU A 16 -2.81 -5.56 0.76
CA LEU A 16 -2.67 -4.72 -0.43
C LEU A 16 -1.48 -3.76 -0.33
N PHE A 17 -1.29 -3.15 0.85
CA PHE A 17 -0.18 -2.25 1.10
C PHE A 17 1.17 -3.00 1.05
N SER A 18 1.25 -4.16 1.70
CA SER A 18 2.43 -5.01 1.67
C SER A 18 2.75 -5.49 0.26
N TYR A 19 1.76 -5.84 -0.55
CA TYR A 19 1.98 -6.21 -1.95
C TYR A 19 2.63 -5.06 -2.73
N GLY A 20 2.10 -3.83 -2.63
CA GLY A 20 2.69 -2.66 -3.28
C GLY A 20 4.12 -2.37 -2.80
N GLY A 21 4.38 -2.50 -1.49
CA GLY A 21 5.72 -2.34 -0.92
C GLY A 21 6.72 -3.40 -1.37
N LEU A 22 6.31 -4.67 -1.46
CA LEU A 22 7.16 -5.75 -1.96
C LEU A 22 7.46 -5.59 -3.45
N SER A 23 6.46 -5.20 -4.24
CA SER A 23 6.65 -4.86 -5.66
C SER A 23 7.62 -3.69 -5.84
N TYR A 24 7.49 -2.63 -5.03
CA TYR A 24 8.45 -1.52 -5.02
C TYR A 24 9.89 -2.01 -4.77
N LEU A 25 10.09 -2.80 -3.70
CA LEU A 25 11.41 -3.31 -3.34
C LEU A 25 12.01 -4.21 -4.42
N LYS A 26 11.17 -5.01 -5.10
CA LYS A 26 11.60 -5.86 -6.21
C LYS A 26 12.07 -5.00 -7.39
N ILE A 27 11.23 -4.09 -7.87
CA ILE A 27 11.52 -3.22 -9.02
C ILE A 27 12.74 -2.33 -8.74
N SER A 28 12.84 -1.76 -7.52
CA SER A 28 13.96 -0.90 -7.15
C SER A 28 15.31 -1.65 -7.16
N ARG A 29 15.31 -2.95 -6.83
CA ARG A 29 16.52 -3.79 -6.91
C ARG A 29 16.89 -4.10 -8.35
N GLU A 30 15.90 -4.36 -9.21
CA GLU A 30 16.13 -4.59 -10.65
C GLU A 30 16.72 -3.35 -11.34
N LEU A 31 16.28 -2.15 -10.94
CA LEU A 31 16.74 -0.87 -11.48
C LEU A 31 17.98 -0.29 -10.77
N GLN A 32 18.62 -1.04 -9.86
CA GLN A 32 19.72 -0.51 -9.03
C GLN A 32 20.91 -0.02 -9.87
N LYS A 33 21.24 -0.72 -10.97
CA LYS A 33 22.31 -0.28 -11.89
C LYS A 33 21.95 1.03 -12.60
N LEU A 34 20.71 1.15 -13.06
CA LEU A 34 20.22 2.38 -13.70
C LEU A 34 20.25 3.57 -12.73
N LYS A 35 20.03 3.34 -11.44
CA LYS A 35 20.13 4.37 -10.40
C LYS A 35 21.53 4.99 -10.29
N GLU A 36 22.58 4.19 -10.51
CA GLU A 36 23.97 4.64 -10.43
C GLU A 36 24.40 5.39 -11.69
N GLU A 37 23.84 5.01 -12.85
CA GLU A 37 24.14 5.61 -14.15
C GLU A 37 23.33 6.89 -14.42
N ASP A 38 22.01 6.84 -14.20
CA ASP A 38 21.08 7.94 -14.44
C ASP A 38 19.90 7.91 -13.44
N LEU A 39 19.97 8.82 -12.46
CA LEU A 39 18.92 9.01 -11.46
C LEU A 39 17.57 9.39 -12.06
N VAL A 40 17.54 10.20 -13.12
CA VAL A 40 16.29 10.68 -13.71
C VAL A 40 15.58 9.52 -14.41
N ALA A 41 16.32 8.78 -15.24
CA ALA A 41 15.81 7.58 -15.91
C ALA A 41 15.33 6.54 -14.89
N TYR A 42 16.08 6.33 -13.79
CA TYR A 42 15.69 5.46 -12.70
C TYR A 42 14.31 5.78 -12.13
N TYR A 43 14.04 7.04 -11.79
CA TYR A 43 12.75 7.42 -11.22
C TYR A 43 11.62 7.29 -12.24
N LEU A 44 11.88 7.57 -13.51
CA LEU A 44 10.91 7.42 -14.58
C LEU A 44 10.50 5.95 -14.74
N ASP A 45 11.49 5.06 -14.88
CA ASP A 45 11.26 3.62 -15.07
C ASP A 45 10.68 2.96 -13.82
N LEU A 46 11.10 3.39 -12.64
CA LEU A 46 10.51 2.94 -11.39
C LEU A 46 9.03 3.28 -11.34
N PHE A 47 8.67 4.52 -11.69
CA PHE A 47 7.28 4.96 -11.74
C PHE A 47 6.46 4.19 -12.78
N TYR A 48 6.98 3.99 -13.99
CA TYR A 48 6.29 3.22 -15.03
C TYR A 48 6.07 1.76 -14.63
N ASN A 49 7.05 1.12 -13.98
CA ASN A 49 6.94 -0.27 -13.53
C ASN A 49 6.03 -0.43 -12.29
N LEU A 50 5.93 0.60 -11.46
CA LEU A 50 4.98 0.66 -10.33
C LEU A 50 3.54 0.86 -10.79
N LEU A 51 3.33 1.41 -11.99
CA LEU A 51 2.00 1.62 -12.54
C LEU A 51 1.52 0.45 -13.41
N PRO A 52 0.19 0.24 -13.49
CA PRO A 52 -0.82 0.79 -12.61
C PRO A 52 -0.92 0.00 -11.29
N ARG A 53 -0.71 -1.32 -11.34
CA ARG A 53 -1.18 -2.24 -10.29
C ARG A 53 -0.47 -2.06 -8.94
N PRO A 54 0.87 -2.15 -8.83
CA PRO A 54 1.57 -2.02 -7.53
C PRO A 54 1.27 -0.72 -6.79
N PHE A 55 1.24 0.39 -7.53
CA PHE A 55 0.98 1.71 -6.99
C PHE A 55 -0.45 1.81 -6.46
N TRP A 56 -1.44 1.50 -7.30
CA TRP A 56 -2.84 1.61 -6.90
C TRP A 56 -3.24 0.61 -5.82
N SER A 57 -2.58 -0.56 -5.73
CA SER A 57 -2.78 -1.47 -4.61
C SER A 57 -2.26 -0.88 -3.30
N ALA A 58 -1.10 -0.20 -3.30
CA ALA A 58 -0.59 0.45 -2.09
C ALA A 58 -1.53 1.57 -1.63
N VAL A 59 -1.99 2.40 -2.57
CA VAL A 59 -2.93 3.49 -2.29
C VAL A 59 -4.26 2.94 -1.75
N ALA A 60 -4.85 1.93 -2.39
CA ALA A 60 -6.08 1.30 -1.93
C ALA A 60 -5.89 0.65 -0.54
N GLY A 61 -4.75 0.00 -0.31
CA GLY A 61 -4.40 -0.60 0.97
C GLY A 61 -4.35 0.44 2.10
N LEU A 62 -3.71 1.58 1.84
CA LEU A 62 -3.64 2.71 2.79
C LEU A 62 -5.03 3.26 3.11
N ILE A 63 -5.88 3.45 2.10
CA ILE A 63 -7.26 3.94 2.29
C ILE A 63 -8.05 2.96 3.15
N LEU A 64 -7.94 1.65 2.89
CA LEU A 64 -8.61 0.62 3.69
C LEU A 64 -8.12 0.58 5.13
N MET A 65 -6.82 0.77 5.38
CA MET A 65 -6.29 0.89 6.74
C MET A 65 -6.88 2.10 7.47
N LEU A 66 -6.95 3.26 6.82
CA LEU A 66 -7.57 4.46 7.40
C LEU A 66 -9.04 4.23 7.72
N MET A 67 -9.79 3.58 6.82
CA MET A 67 -11.18 3.18 7.08
C MET A 67 -11.28 2.19 8.25
N GLY A 68 -10.41 1.19 8.30
CA GLY A 68 -10.31 0.23 9.40
C GLY A 68 -10.05 0.91 10.74
N PHE A 69 -9.16 1.90 10.76
CA PHE A 69 -8.84 2.69 11.96
C PHE A 69 -10.04 3.52 12.43
N VAL A 70 -10.68 4.28 11.53
CA VAL A 70 -11.86 5.09 11.86
C VAL A 70 -13.02 4.22 12.33
N THR A 71 -13.30 3.11 11.64
CA THR A 71 -14.37 2.18 12.03
C THR A 71 -14.07 1.45 13.33
N GLY A 72 -12.79 1.15 13.61
CA GLY A 72 -12.34 0.58 14.88
C GLY A 72 -12.57 1.54 16.05
N ILE A 73 -12.25 2.82 15.88
CA ILE A 73 -12.55 3.86 16.89
C ILE A 73 -14.06 3.96 17.11
N ALA A 74 -14.84 4.01 16.04
CA ALA A 74 -16.30 4.07 16.14
C ALA A 74 -16.86 2.85 16.88
N ALA A 75 -16.37 1.64 16.60
CA ALA A 75 -16.77 0.43 17.31
C ALA A 75 -16.48 0.54 18.82
N PHE A 76 -15.32 1.07 19.20
CA PHE A 76 -14.96 1.26 20.60
C PHE A 76 -15.85 2.29 21.33
N CYS A 77 -16.25 3.36 20.65
CA CYS A 77 -17.07 4.42 21.23
C CYS A 77 -18.56 4.06 21.34
N PHE A 78 -19.11 3.36 20.34
CA PHE A 78 -20.56 3.17 20.21
C PHE A 78 -21.03 1.73 20.44
N GLU A 79 -20.14 0.74 20.34
CA GLU A 79 -20.50 -0.69 20.38
C GLU A 79 -19.97 -1.40 21.65
N LYS A 80 -19.66 -0.62 22.69
CA LYS A 80 -19.18 -1.11 23.99
C LYS A 80 -20.20 -1.98 24.71
#